data_AF-A0A7W0FC15-F1
#
_entry.id   AF-A0A7W0FC15-F1
#
_cell.length_a   1.000
_cell.length_b   1.000
_cell.length_c   1.000
_cell.angle_alpha   90.00
_cell.angle_beta   90.00
_cell.angle_gamma   90.00
#
_symmetry.space_group_name_H-M   'P 1'
#
loop_
_entity.id
_entity.type
_entity.pdbx_description
1 polymer ?
#
loop_
_entity_poly.entity_id
_entity_poly.type
_entity_poly.pdbx_seq_one_letter_code
_entity_poly.pdbx_strand_id
1 'polypeptide(L)'
;MVNPVRKDGTLDPALSIKNRFIDISPPKVVGLSNGVKAIEWKDGKVIMLDQSRLPLEVKYIECTDYHIIAEGIKKLWIRGAPAIGIAAAMGIALGAQDITAKNYREFIKGIETIFDVMLSTRPTAVNIKWAVERIKRLLKERRGESVNRLKELLIEEAKKIHEEDIEVNKAIGRWGSQFIKDGDTVLTHCNAGCLATGGYGTATAPIFVAIEQGKKIQVIADETRPV
;
A
#
# COMPACT_ATOMS: atom_id res chain seq x y z
N MET A 1 -7.55 0.80 50.33
CA MET A 1 -7.53 -0.31 49.35
C MET A 1 -8.35 -1.45 49.93
N VAL A 2 -9.47 -1.80 49.30
CA VAL A 2 -10.37 -2.85 49.79
C VAL A 2 -9.85 -4.20 49.30
N ASN A 3 -9.64 -5.14 50.22
CA ASN A 3 -9.10 -6.47 49.93
C ASN A 3 -10.18 -7.29 49.17
N PRO A 4 -9.91 -7.80 47.95
CA PRO A 4 -10.96 -8.31 47.07
C PRO A 4 -11.46 -9.73 47.41
N VAL A 5 -10.94 -10.32 48.50
CA VAL A 5 -11.22 -11.70 48.89
C VAL A 5 -11.94 -11.72 50.22
N ARG A 6 -13.12 -12.37 50.26
CA ARG A 6 -13.88 -12.58 51.50
C ARG A 6 -13.11 -13.55 52.41
N LYS A 7 -13.38 -13.51 53.72
CA LYS A 7 -12.68 -14.36 54.71
C LYS A 7 -12.86 -15.88 54.48
N ASP A 8 -13.79 -16.28 53.62
CA ASP A 8 -14.06 -17.67 53.21
C ASP A 8 -13.34 -18.07 51.90
N GLY A 9 -12.48 -17.22 51.36
CA GLY A 9 -11.73 -17.48 50.12
C GLY A 9 -12.53 -17.26 48.84
N THR A 10 -13.78 -16.80 48.92
CA THR A 10 -14.60 -16.49 47.75
C THR A 10 -14.46 -15.04 47.31
N LEU A 11 -14.48 -14.80 46.00
CA LEU A 11 -14.50 -13.46 45.42
C LEU A 11 -15.88 -12.84 45.60
N ASP A 12 -15.93 -11.54 45.92
CA ASP A 12 -17.17 -10.80 46.10
C ASP A 12 -18.05 -10.82 44.83
N PRO A 13 -19.31 -11.29 44.87
CA PRO A 13 -20.20 -11.34 43.70
C PRO A 13 -20.51 -9.97 43.08
N ALA A 14 -20.25 -8.87 43.81
CA ALA A 14 -20.33 -7.51 43.25
C ALA A 14 -19.20 -7.19 42.25
N LEU A 15 -18.16 -8.02 42.17
CA LEU A 15 -17.13 -8.03 41.11
C LEU A 15 -17.47 -8.98 39.95
N SER A 16 -18.74 -9.39 39.83
CA SER A 16 -19.26 -10.09 38.66
C SER A 16 -18.96 -9.29 37.39
N ILE A 17 -18.23 -9.94 36.49
CA ILE A 17 -17.84 -9.51 35.16
C ILE A 17 -19.11 -9.22 34.34
N LYS A 18 -19.70 -8.04 34.54
CA LYS A 18 -20.75 -7.50 33.68
C LYS A 18 -20.13 -6.36 32.86
N ASN A 19 -20.00 -6.62 31.56
CA ASN A 19 -19.80 -5.66 30.49
C ASN A 19 -18.52 -4.81 30.52
N ARG A 20 -17.36 -5.46 30.38
CA ARG A 20 -16.24 -4.87 29.62
C ARG A 20 -16.09 -5.59 28.28
N PHE A 21 -17.11 -5.52 27.44
CA PHE A 21 -16.79 -5.55 26.02
C PHE A 21 -16.04 -4.25 25.75
N ILE A 22 -14.71 -4.34 25.68
CA ILE A 22 -13.93 -3.28 25.04
C ILE A 22 -14.57 -3.14 23.66
N ASP A 23 -15.05 -1.95 23.35
CA ASP A 23 -15.53 -1.66 22.01
C ASP A 23 -14.35 -1.86 21.05
N ILE A 24 -14.33 -3.02 20.39
CA ILE A 24 -13.35 -3.38 19.36
C ILE A 24 -13.73 -2.79 18.00
N SER A 25 -14.76 -1.93 17.95
CA SER A 25 -15.10 -1.23 16.73
C SER A 25 -13.95 -0.29 16.36
N PRO A 26 -13.46 -0.35 15.12
CA PRO A 26 -12.34 0.46 14.72
C PRO A 26 -12.75 1.96 14.75
N PRO A 27 -11.91 2.85 15.27
CA PRO A 27 -12.20 4.28 15.32
C PRO A 27 -12.41 4.83 13.90
N LYS A 28 -13.35 5.78 13.74
CA LYS A 28 -13.59 6.45 12.46
C LYS A 28 -12.35 7.27 12.08
N VAL A 29 -11.76 6.96 10.91
CA VAL A 29 -10.65 7.72 10.32
C VAL A 29 -11.22 8.92 9.61
N VAL A 30 -10.80 10.12 9.99
CA VAL A 30 -11.20 11.37 9.33
C VAL A 30 -10.07 11.77 8.40
N GLY A 31 -10.23 11.37 7.13
CA GLY A 31 -9.46 11.72 5.94
C GLY A 31 -8.09 12.40 6.11
N LEU A 32 -7.03 11.65 5.80
CA LEU A 32 -5.76 12.24 5.35
C LEU A 32 -6.06 13.21 4.19
N SER A 33 -6.06 14.50 4.48
CA SER A 33 -6.24 15.61 3.54
C SER A 33 -5.23 15.52 2.39
N ASN A 34 -5.69 15.51 1.13
CA ASN A 34 -4.95 15.75 -0.13
C ASN A 34 -3.41 15.64 -0.07
N GLY A 35 -2.90 14.48 0.36
CA GLY A 35 -1.47 14.26 0.54
C GLY A 35 -0.74 13.93 -0.77
N VAL A 36 0.59 14.11 -0.76
CA VAL A 36 1.49 13.66 -1.82
C VAL A 36 1.26 12.16 -2.08
N LYS A 37 0.81 11.83 -3.30
CA LYS A 37 0.65 10.44 -3.74
C LYS A 37 1.95 9.91 -4.31
N ALA A 38 2.33 8.68 -3.99
CA ALA A 38 3.48 8.01 -4.58
C ALA A 38 3.26 7.69 -6.06
N ILE A 39 2.05 7.26 -6.40
CA ILE A 39 1.65 6.84 -7.75
C ILE A 39 0.13 6.93 -7.92
N GLU A 40 -0.34 7.25 -9.12
CA GLU A 40 -1.76 7.18 -9.49
C GLU A 40 -1.95 6.84 -10.98
N TRP A 41 -3.04 6.16 -11.31
CA TRP A 41 -3.49 5.99 -12.69
C TRP A 41 -4.49 7.10 -13.03
N LYS A 42 -4.17 7.94 -14.02
CA LYS A 42 -4.98 9.11 -14.37
C LYS A 42 -4.97 9.34 -15.88
N ASP A 43 -6.15 9.51 -16.47
CA ASP A 43 -6.34 9.87 -17.89
C ASP A 43 -5.56 8.97 -18.87
N GLY A 44 -5.55 7.66 -18.60
CA GLY A 44 -4.84 6.66 -19.42
C GLY A 44 -3.34 6.58 -19.20
N LYS A 45 -2.79 7.37 -18.27
CA LYS A 45 -1.36 7.41 -17.92
C LYS A 45 -1.15 6.98 -16.47
N VAL A 46 0.11 6.70 -16.14
CA VAL A 46 0.56 6.53 -14.76
C VAL A 46 1.34 7.77 -14.36
N ILE A 47 0.96 8.40 -13.26
CA ILE A 47 1.64 9.58 -12.70
C ILE A 47 2.39 9.11 -11.46
N MET A 48 3.71 9.24 -11.45
CA MET A 48 4.58 8.70 -10.42
C MET A 48 5.41 9.80 -9.78
N LEU A 49 5.49 9.85 -8.46
CA LEU A 49 6.35 10.79 -7.75
C LEU A 49 7.82 10.38 -7.92
N ASP A 50 8.70 11.35 -8.21
CA ASP A 50 10.14 11.17 -8.12
C ASP A 50 10.62 11.40 -6.68
N GLN A 51 10.64 10.33 -5.89
CA GLN A 51 11.09 10.39 -4.50
C GLN A 51 12.58 10.74 -4.35
N SER A 52 13.39 10.63 -5.42
CA SER A 52 14.82 11.00 -5.35
C SER A 52 15.04 12.52 -5.24
N ARG A 53 14.00 13.31 -5.51
CA ARG A 53 14.01 14.77 -5.44
C ARG A 53 13.57 15.30 -4.07
N LEU A 54 12.97 14.44 -3.25
CA LEU A 54 12.53 14.82 -1.91
C LEU A 54 13.74 14.99 -0.98
N PRO A 55 13.66 15.87 0.03
CA PRO A 55 12.54 16.77 0.32
C PRO A 55 12.58 18.10 -0.44
N LEU A 56 13.58 18.30 -1.31
CA LEU A 56 13.85 19.60 -1.95
C LEU A 56 12.81 19.98 -3.00
N GLU A 57 12.29 19.00 -3.74
CA GLU A 57 11.33 19.23 -4.83
C GLU A 57 10.29 18.10 -4.90
N VAL A 58 9.02 18.48 -5.01
CA VAL A 58 7.91 17.55 -5.31
C VAL A 58 7.71 17.54 -6.82
N LYS A 59 8.21 16.48 -7.47
CA LYS A 59 8.13 16.33 -8.92
C LYS A 59 7.41 15.04 -9.31
N TYR A 60 6.43 15.18 -10.19
CA TYR A 60 5.72 14.04 -10.78
C TYR A 60 6.24 13.75 -12.19
N ILE A 61 6.37 12.46 -12.49
CA ILE A 61 6.76 11.93 -13.79
C ILE A 61 5.50 11.33 -14.43
N GLU A 62 5.16 11.82 -15.63
CA GLU A 62 4.16 11.17 -16.46
C GLU A 62 4.80 9.96 -17.15
N CYS A 63 4.36 8.77 -16.79
CA CYS A 63 4.76 7.53 -17.43
C CYS A 63 3.77 7.21 -18.54
N THR A 64 4.22 7.36 -19.79
CA THR A 64 3.46 7.00 -21.00
C THR A 64 3.78 5.61 -21.52
N ASP A 65 4.82 4.97 -20.97
CA ASP A 65 5.25 3.62 -21.32
C ASP A 65 5.81 2.89 -20.07
N TYR A 66 5.77 1.56 -20.10
CA TYR A 66 6.17 0.70 -18.99
C TYR A 66 7.69 0.73 -18.71
N HIS A 67 8.53 1.12 -19.67
CA HIS A 67 9.98 1.25 -19.43
C HIS A 67 10.29 2.42 -18.47
N ILE A 68 9.53 3.51 -18.53
CA ILE A 68 9.69 4.66 -17.60
C ILE A 68 9.40 4.21 -16.16
N ILE A 69 8.37 3.39 -15.97
CA ILE A 69 8.03 2.82 -14.66
C ILE A 69 9.12 1.85 -14.19
N ALA A 70 9.60 0.97 -15.07
CA ALA A 70 10.68 0.05 -14.77
C ALA A 70 11.97 0.79 -14.38
N GLU A 71 12.29 1.88 -15.08
CA GLU A 71 13.40 2.78 -14.74
C GLU A 71 13.17 3.45 -13.38
N GLY A 72 11.97 3.96 -13.10
CA GLY A 72 11.64 4.55 -11.81
C GLY A 72 11.78 3.60 -10.63
N ILE A 73 11.45 2.32 -10.81
CA ILE A 73 11.70 1.28 -9.80
C ILE A 73 13.20 1.04 -9.63
N LYS A 74 13.97 0.94 -10.72
CA LYS A 74 15.43 0.70 -10.71
C LYS A 74 16.21 1.87 -10.08
N LYS A 75 15.85 3.10 -10.43
CA LYS A 75 16.48 4.34 -9.97
C LYS A 75 15.92 4.85 -8.63
N LEU A 76 15.01 4.11 -8.01
CA LEU A 76 14.37 4.46 -6.73
C LEU A 76 13.61 5.79 -6.76
N TRP A 77 13.09 6.19 -7.92
CA TRP A 77 12.11 7.26 -8.03
C TRP A 77 10.82 6.86 -7.30
N ILE A 78 10.45 5.59 -7.39
CA ILE A 78 9.45 4.99 -6.53
C ILE A 78 10.07 3.86 -5.69
N ARG A 79 9.79 3.88 -4.38
CA ARG A 79 10.33 2.93 -3.41
C ARG A 79 9.30 2.65 -2.31
N GLY A 80 9.53 1.57 -1.57
CA GLY A 80 8.56 0.99 -0.63
C GLY A 80 7.89 -0.25 -1.23
N ALA A 81 7.82 -1.33 -0.46
CA ALA A 81 7.43 -2.64 -1.00
C ALA A 81 6.04 -2.63 -1.65
N PRO A 82 5.00 -2.06 -1.01
CA PRO A 82 3.70 -1.96 -1.66
C PRO A 82 3.69 -1.02 -2.87
N ALA A 83 4.33 0.15 -2.78
CA ALA A 83 4.40 1.11 -3.89
C ALA A 83 5.05 0.52 -5.16
N ILE A 84 6.15 -0.23 -5.04
CA ILE A 84 6.77 -0.88 -6.21
C ILE A 84 5.93 -2.03 -6.77
N GLY A 85 5.13 -2.71 -5.93
CA GLY A 85 4.16 -3.71 -6.39
C GLY A 85 3.02 -3.09 -7.20
N ILE A 86 2.47 -1.97 -6.71
CA ILE A 86 1.47 -1.16 -7.43
C ILE A 86 2.04 -0.64 -8.74
N ALA A 87 3.25 -0.09 -8.73
CA ALA A 87 3.92 0.38 -9.94
C ALA A 87 4.14 -0.73 -10.96
N ALA A 88 4.57 -1.92 -10.55
CA ALA A 88 4.71 -3.05 -11.45
C ALA A 88 3.37 -3.44 -12.10
N ALA A 89 2.29 -3.49 -11.33
CA ALA A 89 0.95 -3.78 -11.86
C ALA A 89 0.48 -2.72 -12.88
N MET A 90 0.65 -1.44 -12.54
CA MET A 90 0.32 -0.33 -13.44
C MET A 90 1.21 -0.33 -14.69
N GLY A 91 2.50 -0.64 -14.57
CA GLY A 91 3.41 -0.75 -15.70
C GLY A 91 3.01 -1.86 -16.66
N ILE A 92 2.58 -3.01 -16.13
CA ILE A 92 2.04 -4.10 -16.95
C ILE A 92 0.77 -3.66 -17.68
N ALA A 93 -0.17 -3.05 -16.96
CA ALA A 93 -1.43 -2.59 -17.55
C ALA A 93 -1.22 -1.53 -18.64
N LEU A 94 -0.27 -0.62 -18.43
CA LEU A 94 0.11 0.41 -19.39
C LEU A 94 0.75 -0.19 -20.64
N GLY A 95 1.80 -0.99 -20.50
CA GLY A 95 2.48 -1.60 -21.64
C GLY A 95 1.61 -2.58 -22.43
N ALA A 96 0.65 -3.23 -21.76
CA ALA A 96 -0.30 -4.12 -22.44
C ALA A 96 -1.20 -3.38 -23.45
N GLN A 97 -1.39 -2.06 -23.31
CA GLN A 97 -2.23 -1.29 -24.24
C GLN A 97 -1.66 -1.25 -25.65
N ASP A 98 -0.33 -1.28 -25.79
CA ASP A 98 0.36 -1.20 -27.08
C ASP A 98 0.50 -2.55 -27.79
N ILE A 99 0.11 -3.65 -27.14
CA ILE A 99 0.19 -4.99 -27.73
C ILE A 99 -0.84 -5.13 -28.85
N THR A 100 -0.37 -5.40 -30.06
CA THR A 100 -1.21 -5.80 -31.20
C THR A 100 -1.29 -7.32 -31.26
N ALA A 101 -2.47 -7.89 -31.02
CA ALA A 101 -2.71 -9.33 -31.01
C ALA A 101 -4.12 -9.66 -31.52
N LYS A 102 -4.26 -10.75 -32.28
CA LYS A 102 -5.56 -11.20 -32.82
C LYS A 102 -6.33 -12.10 -31.86
N ASN A 103 -5.63 -12.72 -30.93
CA ASN A 103 -6.20 -13.72 -30.02
C ASN A 103 -5.43 -13.74 -28.69
N TYR A 104 -6.00 -14.46 -27.71
CA TYR A 104 -5.41 -14.63 -26.39
C TYR A 104 -3.96 -15.11 -26.42
N ARG A 105 -3.63 -16.10 -27.27
CA ARG A 105 -2.28 -16.69 -27.30
C ARG A 105 -1.22 -15.69 -27.75
N GLU A 106 -1.53 -14.91 -28.78
CA GLU A 106 -0.65 -13.83 -29.25
C GLU A 106 -0.50 -12.74 -28.18
N PHE A 107 -1.60 -12.38 -27.50
CA PHE A 107 -1.58 -11.37 -26.44
C PHE A 107 -0.70 -11.80 -25.25
N ILE A 108 -0.84 -13.06 -24.79
CA ILE A 108 0.00 -13.60 -23.73
C ILE A 108 1.47 -13.64 -24.14
N LYS A 109 1.78 -14.03 -25.37
CA LYS A 109 3.17 -13.98 -25.86
C LYS A 109 3.74 -12.56 -25.85
N GLY A 110 2.93 -11.56 -26.19
CA GLY A 110 3.34 -10.16 -26.14
C GLY A 110 3.57 -9.64 -24.72
N ILE A 111 2.74 -10.04 -23.76
CA ILE A 111 2.82 -9.53 -22.38
C ILE A 111 3.93 -10.18 -21.56
N GLU A 112 4.41 -11.37 -21.95
CA GLU A 112 5.51 -12.08 -21.28
C GLU A 112 6.76 -11.20 -21.14
N THR A 113 7.15 -10.47 -22.20
CA THR A 113 8.30 -9.56 -22.15
C THR A 113 8.11 -8.45 -21.12
N ILE A 114 6.88 -7.95 -20.92
CA ILE A 114 6.59 -6.90 -19.95
C ILE A 114 6.71 -7.46 -18.53
N PHE A 115 6.26 -8.69 -18.28
CA PHE A 115 6.47 -9.37 -17.00
C PHE A 115 7.96 -9.51 -16.68
N ASP A 116 8.76 -9.95 -17.65
CA ASP A 116 10.20 -10.14 -17.47
C ASP A 116 10.90 -8.82 -17.16
N VAL A 117 10.54 -7.74 -17.86
CA VAL A 117 11.08 -6.41 -17.58
C VAL A 117 10.75 -5.99 -16.14
N MET A 118 9.49 -6.12 -15.70
CA MET A 118 9.10 -5.75 -14.34
C MET A 118 9.82 -6.58 -13.28
N LEU A 119 9.89 -7.90 -13.45
CA LEU A 119 10.60 -8.80 -12.53
C LEU A 119 12.10 -8.50 -12.46
N SER A 120 12.71 -8.05 -13.57
CA SER A 120 14.13 -7.70 -13.63
C SER A 120 14.48 -6.39 -12.91
N THR A 121 13.49 -5.54 -12.61
CA THR A 121 13.76 -4.22 -12.00
C THR A 121 14.45 -4.35 -10.65
N ARG A 122 13.94 -5.23 -9.78
CA ARG A 122 14.48 -5.55 -8.45
C ARG A 122 14.17 -7.02 -8.13
N PRO A 123 15.02 -7.98 -8.52
CA PRO A 123 14.69 -9.42 -8.48
C PRO A 123 14.31 -9.98 -7.10
N THR A 124 14.72 -9.33 -6.02
CA THR A 124 14.39 -9.71 -4.64
C THR A 124 13.11 -9.07 -4.10
N ALA A 125 12.47 -8.16 -4.85
CA ALA A 125 11.26 -7.46 -4.43
C ALA A 125 10.01 -8.37 -4.53
N VAL A 126 9.62 -8.95 -3.39
CA VAL A 126 8.49 -9.88 -3.31
C VAL A 126 7.17 -9.27 -3.79
N ASN A 127 6.92 -7.98 -3.53
CA ASN A 127 5.69 -7.31 -3.97
C ASN A 127 5.60 -7.13 -5.50
N ILE A 128 6.73 -7.00 -6.20
CA ILE A 128 6.75 -6.99 -7.67
C ILE A 128 6.36 -8.37 -8.19
N LYS A 129 6.98 -9.42 -7.63
CA LYS A 129 6.65 -10.81 -7.97
C LYS A 129 5.18 -11.12 -7.70
N TRP A 130 4.66 -10.72 -6.54
CA TRP A 130 3.26 -10.87 -6.17
C TRP A 130 2.31 -10.20 -7.18
N ALA A 131 2.60 -8.96 -7.58
CA ALA A 131 1.79 -8.22 -8.55
C ALA A 131 1.76 -8.91 -9.92
N VAL A 132 2.93 -9.35 -10.40
CA VAL A 132 3.06 -10.11 -11.66
C VAL A 132 2.26 -11.41 -11.60
N GLU A 133 2.40 -12.20 -10.54
CA GLU A 133 1.69 -13.48 -10.39
C GLU A 133 0.17 -13.29 -10.25
N ARG A 134 -0.27 -12.22 -9.58
CA ARG A 134 -1.69 -11.84 -9.50
C ARG A 134 -2.28 -11.54 -10.88
N ILE A 135 -1.55 -10.79 -11.70
CA ILE A 135 -1.97 -10.48 -13.07
C ILE A 135 -1.97 -11.73 -13.97
N LYS A 136 -0.94 -12.58 -13.88
CA LYS A 136 -0.92 -13.85 -14.61
C LYS A 136 -2.13 -14.72 -14.28
N ARG A 137 -2.51 -14.79 -13.01
CA ARG A 137 -3.71 -15.53 -12.57
C ARG A 137 -4.99 -14.94 -13.18
N LEU A 138 -5.16 -13.61 -13.14
CA LEU A 138 -6.28 -12.94 -13.77
C LEU A 138 -6.39 -13.31 -15.27
N LEU A 139 -5.29 -13.19 -16.02
CA LEU A 139 -5.28 -13.50 -17.44
C LEU A 139 -5.65 -14.96 -17.72
N LYS A 140 -5.16 -15.90 -16.90
CA LYS A 140 -5.50 -17.33 -17.00
C LYS A 140 -6.99 -17.59 -16.76
N GLU A 141 -7.57 -16.95 -15.74
CA GLU A 141 -9.00 -17.05 -15.41
C GLU A 141 -9.89 -16.44 -16.50
N ARG A 142 -9.37 -15.45 -17.22
CA ARG A 142 -10.08 -14.66 -18.25
C ARG A 142 -9.72 -15.05 -19.68
N ARG A 143 -9.17 -16.25 -19.91
CA ARG A 143 -8.70 -16.73 -21.23
C ARG A 143 -9.73 -16.72 -22.36
N GLY A 144 -11.03 -16.67 -22.04
CA GLY A 144 -12.12 -16.62 -23.02
C GLY A 144 -12.49 -15.20 -23.47
N GLU A 145 -11.94 -14.17 -22.83
CA GLU A 145 -12.23 -12.77 -23.14
C GLU A 145 -11.52 -12.31 -24.42
N SER A 146 -12.07 -11.28 -25.06
CA SER A 146 -11.40 -10.60 -26.18
C SER A 146 -10.11 -9.90 -25.71
N VAL A 147 -9.17 -9.67 -26.64
CA VAL A 147 -7.92 -8.94 -26.33
C VAL A 147 -8.21 -7.54 -25.77
N ASN A 148 -9.18 -6.83 -26.31
CA ASN A 148 -9.57 -5.50 -25.80
C ASN A 148 -10.10 -5.60 -24.37
N ARG A 149 -10.94 -6.60 -24.07
CA ARG A 149 -11.43 -6.79 -22.71
C ARG A 149 -10.32 -7.17 -21.73
N LEU A 150 -9.32 -7.96 -22.15
CA LEU A 150 -8.15 -8.25 -21.32
C LEU A 150 -7.36 -6.98 -21.00
N LYS A 151 -7.16 -6.08 -21.97
CA LYS A 151 -6.50 -4.79 -21.75
C LYS A 151 -7.23 -3.92 -20.73
N GLU A 152 -8.56 -3.88 -20.77
CA GLU A 152 -9.38 -3.17 -19.78
C GLU A 152 -9.26 -3.81 -18.39
N LEU A 153 -9.37 -5.14 -18.30
CA LEU A 153 -9.26 -5.89 -17.05
C LEU A 153 -7.90 -5.69 -16.37
N LEU A 154 -6.82 -5.51 -17.13
CA LEU A 154 -5.49 -5.21 -16.57
C LEU A 154 -5.46 -3.84 -15.89
N ILE A 155 -6.09 -2.82 -16.49
CA ILE A 155 -6.22 -1.49 -15.89
C ILE A 155 -7.08 -1.57 -14.62
N GLU A 156 -8.23 -2.25 -14.70
CA GLU A 156 -9.12 -2.47 -13.56
C GLU A 156 -8.37 -3.15 -12.40
N GLU A 157 -7.60 -4.21 -12.68
CA GLU A 157 -6.86 -4.95 -11.66
C GLU A 157 -5.70 -4.14 -11.06
N ALA A 158 -4.98 -3.35 -11.88
CA ALA A 158 -3.92 -2.49 -11.39
C ALA A 158 -4.45 -1.41 -10.42
N LYS A 159 -5.60 -0.81 -10.75
CA LYS A 159 -6.30 0.13 -9.87
C LYS A 159 -6.79 -0.57 -8.60
N LYS A 160 -7.36 -1.77 -8.74
CA LYS A 160 -7.82 -2.57 -7.61
C LYS A 160 -6.69 -2.93 -6.63
N ILE A 161 -5.52 -3.30 -7.14
CA ILE A 161 -4.31 -3.53 -6.31
C ILE A 161 -3.96 -2.29 -5.49
N HIS A 162 -4.04 -1.10 -6.11
CA HIS A 162 -3.79 0.18 -5.43
C HIS A 162 -4.84 0.47 -4.36
N GLU A 163 -6.12 0.33 -4.70
CA GLU A 163 -7.24 0.54 -3.77
C GLU A 163 -7.21 -0.41 -2.58
N GLU A 164 -6.93 -1.70 -2.81
CA GLU A 164 -6.79 -2.68 -1.73
C GLU A 164 -5.64 -2.34 -0.78
N ASP A 165 -4.50 -1.86 -1.28
CA ASP A 165 -3.39 -1.42 -0.43
C ASP A 165 -3.78 -0.24 0.46
N ILE A 166 -4.51 0.73 -0.10
CA ILE A 166 -5.05 1.86 0.67
C ILE A 166 -5.94 1.37 1.81
N GLU A 167 -6.85 0.43 1.54
CA GLU A 167 -7.76 -0.10 2.56
C GLU A 167 -7.03 -0.91 3.64
N VAL A 168 -6.02 -1.69 3.26
CA VAL A 168 -5.13 -2.39 4.20
C VAL A 168 -4.42 -1.38 5.11
N ASN A 169 -3.83 -0.32 4.56
CA ASN A 169 -3.10 0.68 5.32
C ASN A 169 -4.01 1.49 6.26
N LYS A 170 -5.22 1.85 5.81
CA LYS A 170 -6.25 2.43 6.68
C LYS A 170 -6.59 1.50 7.84
N ALA A 171 -6.75 0.19 7.57
CA ALA A 171 -7.03 -0.79 8.61
C ALA A 171 -5.85 -0.92 9.60
N ILE A 172 -4.61 -1.00 9.10
CA ILE A 172 -3.39 -0.99 9.94
C ILE A 172 -3.39 0.25 10.84
N GLY A 173 -3.69 1.43 10.30
CA GLY A 173 -3.79 2.65 11.10
C GLY A 173 -4.84 2.57 12.21
N ARG A 174 -6.07 2.14 11.87
CA ARG A 174 -7.16 2.00 12.85
C ARG A 174 -6.81 1.04 13.98
N TRP A 175 -6.33 -0.15 13.65
CA TRP A 175 -5.99 -1.17 14.64
C TRP A 175 -4.73 -0.80 15.44
N GLY A 176 -3.70 -0.31 14.76
CA GLY A 176 -2.44 0.05 15.40
C GLY A 176 -2.54 1.27 16.32
N SER A 177 -3.42 2.23 16.02
CA SER A 177 -3.58 3.45 16.84
C SER A 177 -4.00 3.19 18.29
N GLN A 178 -4.59 2.01 18.56
CA GLN A 178 -5.02 1.61 19.89
C GLN A 178 -3.84 1.36 20.83
N PHE A 179 -2.66 1.06 20.29
CA PHE A 179 -1.43 0.84 21.06
C PHE A 179 -0.66 2.12 21.38
N ILE A 180 -1.02 3.24 20.77
CA ILE A 180 -0.41 4.56 21.01
C ILE A 180 -1.28 5.32 22.01
N LYS A 181 -0.70 5.77 23.11
CA LYS A 181 -1.36 6.55 24.15
C LYS A 181 -1.07 8.05 23.98
N ASP A 182 -1.91 8.87 24.60
CA ASP A 182 -1.65 10.31 24.69
C ASP A 182 -0.34 10.56 25.48
N GLY A 183 0.52 11.42 24.95
CA GLY A 183 1.84 11.72 25.51
C GLY A 183 2.97 10.79 25.07
N ASP A 184 2.69 9.71 24.32
CA ASP A 184 3.73 8.78 23.86
C ASP A 184 4.73 9.44 22.90
N THR A 185 5.97 8.94 22.92
CA THR A 185 6.99 9.21 21.91
C THR A 185 7.24 7.94 21.11
N VAL A 186 7.03 8.00 19.79
CA VAL A 186 7.19 6.87 18.88
C VAL A 186 8.51 7.01 18.12
N LEU A 187 9.38 6.02 18.24
CA LEU A 187 10.56 5.88 17.39
C LEU A 187 10.18 5.14 16.10
N THR A 188 10.60 5.63 14.94
CA THR A 188 10.44 4.95 13.66
C THR A 188 11.76 4.94 12.88
N HIS A 189 11.93 3.90 12.07
CA HIS A 189 13.12 3.69 11.26
C HIS A 189 12.71 3.44 9.80
N CYS A 190 13.44 4.01 8.85
CA CYS A 190 13.09 4.08 7.43
C CYS A 190 11.84 4.93 7.16
N ASN A 191 11.28 4.79 5.97
CA ASN A 191 10.03 5.41 5.56
C ASN A 191 9.01 4.34 5.19
N ALA A 192 8.11 4.04 6.13
CA ALA A 192 6.98 3.14 5.94
C ALA A 192 5.65 3.91 5.83
N GLY A 193 5.70 5.12 5.29
CA GLY A 193 4.56 6.03 5.16
C GLY A 193 3.81 5.96 3.84
N CYS A 194 3.00 6.99 3.57
CA CYS A 194 2.20 7.10 2.35
C CYS A 194 3.04 7.09 1.07
N LEU A 195 4.29 7.52 1.12
CA LEU A 195 5.22 7.49 -0.01
C LEU A 195 5.70 6.06 -0.35
N ALA A 196 5.68 5.15 0.63
CA ALA A 196 6.13 3.77 0.46
C ALA A 196 5.00 2.81 0.04
N THR A 197 3.77 3.33 -0.06
CA THR A 197 2.54 2.55 -0.23
C THR A 197 1.61 3.21 -1.25
N GLY A 198 0.42 2.64 -1.45
CA GLY A 198 -0.67 3.26 -2.21
C GLY A 198 -1.27 4.49 -1.53
N GLY A 199 -0.99 4.68 -0.24
CA GLY A 199 -1.47 5.79 0.59
C GLY A 199 -1.50 5.38 2.06
N TYR A 200 -1.62 6.37 2.95
CA TYR A 200 -1.60 6.22 4.42
C TYR A 200 -0.26 5.73 5.01
N GLY A 201 0.29 4.63 4.52
CA GLY A 201 1.47 3.96 5.08
C GLY A 201 1.12 2.79 6.00
N THR A 202 2.15 2.07 6.44
CA THR A 202 2.01 0.95 7.37
C THR A 202 2.39 1.39 8.78
N ALA A 203 3.68 1.49 9.11
CA ALA A 203 4.13 1.81 10.47
C ALA A 203 3.73 3.23 10.91
N THR A 204 3.60 4.18 9.97
CA THR A 204 3.21 5.55 10.29
C THR A 204 1.69 5.75 10.28
N ALA A 205 0.90 4.85 9.69
CA ALA A 205 -0.56 5.01 9.69
C ALA A 205 -1.16 5.03 11.11
N PRO A 206 -0.74 4.17 12.06
CA PRO A 206 -1.16 4.26 13.45
C PRO A 206 -0.88 5.62 14.10
N ILE A 207 0.28 6.21 13.78
CA ILE A 207 0.72 7.51 14.28
C ILE A 207 -0.23 8.61 13.78
N PHE A 208 -0.51 8.64 12.47
CA PHE A 208 -1.44 9.61 11.90
C PHE A 208 -2.86 9.46 12.46
N VAL A 209 -3.37 8.23 12.56
CA VAL A 209 -4.70 7.97 13.14
C VAL A 209 -4.76 8.34 14.63
N ALA A 210 -3.68 8.13 15.40
CA ALA A 210 -3.60 8.58 16.79
C ALA A 210 -3.68 10.12 16.91
N ILE A 211 -3.01 10.84 16.02
CA ILE A 211 -3.08 12.32 15.94
C ILE A 211 -4.50 12.77 15.55
N GLU A 212 -5.13 12.13 14.56
CA GLU A 212 -6.52 12.42 14.17
C GLU A 212 -7.51 12.20 15.33
N GLN A 213 -7.24 11.26 16.23
CA GLN A 213 -8.00 11.03 17.46
C GLN A 213 -7.75 12.08 18.55
N GLY A 214 -6.89 13.07 18.29
CA GLY A 214 -6.56 14.14 19.22
C GLY A 214 -5.45 13.81 20.21
N LYS A 215 -4.77 12.67 20.07
CA LYS A 215 -3.63 12.32 20.93
C LYS A 215 -2.44 13.22 20.59
N LYS A 216 -1.79 13.75 21.62
CA LYS A 216 -0.55 14.53 21.51
C LYS A 216 0.62 13.55 21.61
N ILE A 217 1.28 13.31 20.50
CA ILE A 217 2.41 12.37 20.42
C ILE A 217 3.63 13.06 19.81
N GLN A 218 4.81 12.54 20.14
CA GLN A 218 6.07 12.91 19.50
C GLN A 218 6.55 11.76 18.63
N VAL A 219 7.27 12.08 17.55
CA VAL A 219 7.87 11.08 16.67
C VAL A 219 9.36 11.38 16.54
N ILE A 220 10.18 10.37 16.82
CA ILE A 220 11.61 10.37 16.52
C ILE A 220 11.78 9.52 15.26
N ALA A 221 12.35 10.12 14.22
CA ALA A 221 12.62 9.43 12.96
C ALA A 221 14.13 9.32 12.76
N ASP A 222 14.63 8.10 12.64
CA ASP A 222 16.04 7.87 12.33
C ASP A 222 16.36 8.30 10.89
N GLU A 223 17.56 8.82 10.64
CA GLU A 223 17.99 9.22 9.29
C GLU A 223 18.04 8.06 8.29
N THR A 224 18.14 6.82 8.77
CA THR A 224 18.08 5.59 7.98
C THR A 224 19.13 5.49 6.86
N ARG A 225 20.39 5.83 7.15
CA ARG A 225 21.48 5.65 6.18
C ARG A 225 21.57 4.20 5.66
N PRO A 226 21.97 4.02 4.38
CA PRO A 226 22.55 5.03 3.49
C PRO A 226 21.56 5.75 2.55
N VAL A 227 20.24 5.52 2.62
CA VAL A 227 19.26 5.84 1.55
C VAL A 227 18.03 6.59 2.03
#